data_AF-A0A1F7NGB6-F1
#
_entry.id   AF-A0A1F7NGB6-F1
#
_cell.length_a   1.000
_cell.length_b   1.000
_cell.length_c   1.000
_cell.angle_alpha   90.00
_cell.angle_beta   90.00
_cell.angle_gamma   90.00
#
_symmetry.space_group_name_H-M   'P 1'
#
loop_
_entity.id
_entity.type
_entity.pdbx_description
1 polymer ?
#
loop_
_entity_poly.entity_id
_entity_poly.type
_entity_poly.pdbx_seq_one_letter_code
_entity_poly.pdbx_strand_id
1 'polypeptide(L)'
;MGRRVALAWLGFALALSLGVPSAAVAADWGAISPGASTIETVRERYGAPSRETRQKLEGYDTIQWVYEGARAPAGMKRMIVEFGLLTPGGYRPNLVRTFTLEPKPRIFDYVAVMSGWGIPDGVAESEGRKVYFYQRGLLVYFDQSGDDTVSMVFSPPQPEPAAK
;
A
#
# COMPACT_ATOMS: atom_id res chain seq x y z
N MET A 1 -33.19 -66.01 7.53
CA MET A 1 -33.52 -64.56 7.51
C MET A 1 -33.70 -64.11 8.96
N GLY A 2 -33.00 -63.17 9.57
CA GLY A 2 -32.12 -62.12 9.07
C GLY A 2 -32.62 -60.76 9.58
N ARG A 3 -31.98 -60.21 10.63
CA ARG A 3 -31.65 -58.76 10.82
C ARG A 3 -31.32 -58.48 12.30
N ARG A 4 -30.03 -58.33 12.59
CA ARG A 4 -29.52 -57.64 13.78
C ARG A 4 -29.51 -56.16 13.45
N VAL A 5 -30.15 -55.33 14.27
CA VAL A 5 -30.09 -53.87 14.18
C VAL A 5 -28.91 -53.42 15.03
N ALA A 6 -27.88 -52.87 14.39
CA ALA A 6 -26.70 -52.33 15.04
C ALA A 6 -26.79 -50.79 15.13
N LEU A 7 -26.48 -50.30 16.33
CA LEU A 7 -26.18 -48.94 16.78
C LEU A 7 -25.99 -47.87 15.69
N ALA A 8 -26.83 -46.84 15.75
CA ALA A 8 -26.59 -45.54 15.11
C ALA A 8 -25.69 -44.70 16.02
N TRP A 9 -24.43 -44.53 15.61
CA TRP A 9 -23.54 -43.50 16.10
C TRP A 9 -23.67 -42.27 15.20
N LEU A 10 -24.13 -41.14 15.77
CA LEU A 10 -24.11 -39.85 15.09
C LEU A 10 -22.66 -39.37 14.94
N GLY A 11 -22.14 -39.42 13.71
CA GLY A 11 -20.89 -38.76 13.34
C GLY A 11 -21.14 -37.29 13.06
N PHE A 12 -20.65 -36.42 13.95
CA PHE A 12 -20.55 -34.98 13.71
C PHE A 12 -19.33 -34.72 12.81
N ALA A 13 -19.55 -34.60 11.50
CA ALA A 13 -18.50 -34.23 10.56
C ALA A 13 -18.21 -32.73 10.67
N LEU A 14 -17.20 -32.37 11.45
CA LEU A 14 -16.64 -31.02 11.50
C LEU A 14 -15.85 -30.78 10.19
N ALA A 15 -16.47 -30.07 9.25
CA ALA A 15 -15.81 -29.59 8.04
C ALA A 15 -14.78 -28.52 8.43
N LEU A 16 -13.50 -28.91 8.42
CA LEU A 16 -12.36 -28.03 8.64
C LEU A 16 -12.20 -27.12 7.40
N SER A 17 -12.79 -25.94 7.43
CA SER A 17 -12.57 -24.90 6.43
C SER A 17 -11.14 -24.37 6.56
N LEU A 18 -10.23 -24.87 5.74
CA LEU A 18 -8.91 -24.29 5.51
C LEU A 18 -9.11 -22.90 4.89
N GLY A 19 -8.99 -21.85 5.71
CA GLY A 19 -8.96 -20.47 5.22
C GLY A 19 -7.75 -20.30 4.29
N VAL A 20 -8.01 -20.00 3.02
CA VAL A 20 -6.96 -19.56 2.10
C VAL A 20 -6.42 -18.23 2.65
N PRO A 21 -5.11 -18.09 2.93
CA PRO A 21 -4.57 -16.81 3.35
C PRO A 21 -4.73 -15.84 2.17
N SER A 22 -5.67 -14.90 2.27
CA SER A 22 -5.76 -13.80 1.32
C SER A 22 -4.50 -12.96 1.52
N ALA A 23 -3.61 -12.96 0.54
CA ALA A 23 -2.52 -12.00 0.51
C ALA A 23 -3.14 -10.61 0.62
N ALA A 24 -2.74 -9.83 1.64
CA ALA A 24 -3.17 -8.45 1.73
C ALA A 24 -2.79 -7.75 0.43
N VAL A 25 -3.75 -7.10 -0.23
CA VAL A 25 -3.49 -6.34 -1.45
C VAL A 25 -2.90 -5.00 -1.02
N ALA A 26 -1.81 -4.57 -1.67
CA ALA A 26 -1.24 -3.27 -1.41
C ALA A 26 -2.30 -2.18 -1.63
N ALA A 27 -2.31 -1.15 -0.79
CA ALA A 27 -3.08 0.04 -1.08
C ALA A 27 -2.61 0.60 -2.42
N ASP A 28 -3.57 0.94 -3.27
CA ASP A 28 -3.32 1.53 -4.57
C ASP A 28 -3.84 2.97 -4.62
N TRP A 29 -3.28 3.71 -5.59
CA TRP A 29 -3.87 4.96 -6.03
C TRP A 29 -3.51 5.20 -7.49
N GLY A 30 -4.46 5.68 -8.27
CA GLY A 30 -4.21 6.09 -9.66
C GLY A 30 -3.59 4.99 -10.53
N ALA A 31 -4.00 3.74 -10.33
CA ALA A 31 -3.48 2.54 -11.01
C ALA A 31 -2.00 2.21 -10.72
N ILE A 32 -1.42 2.76 -9.65
CA ILE A 32 -0.13 2.32 -9.11
C ILE A 32 -0.39 1.44 -7.89
N SER A 33 0.07 0.19 -7.95
CA SER A 33 0.08 -0.77 -6.84
C SER A 33 1.54 -1.16 -6.56
N PRO A 34 2.10 -0.82 -5.38
CA PRO A 34 3.46 -1.23 -5.01
C PRO A 34 3.62 -2.75 -5.03
N GLY A 35 4.78 -3.23 -5.47
CA GLY A 35 5.07 -4.65 -5.64
C GLY A 35 4.44 -5.31 -6.88
N ALA A 36 3.55 -4.62 -7.59
CA ALA A 36 2.91 -5.12 -8.81
C ALA A 36 3.15 -4.22 -10.03
N SER A 37 2.99 -2.90 -9.87
CA SER A 37 3.23 -1.93 -10.94
C SER A 37 4.71 -1.88 -11.32
N THR A 38 4.96 -1.67 -12.61
CA THR A 38 6.29 -1.54 -13.20
C THR A 38 6.55 -0.11 -13.71
N ILE A 39 7.83 0.19 -13.99
CA ILE A 39 8.26 1.38 -14.75
C ILE A 39 7.38 1.62 -15.99
N GLU A 40 7.10 0.58 -16.77
CA GLU A 40 6.32 0.65 -18.00
C GLU A 40 4.88 1.09 -17.70
N THR A 41 4.21 0.43 -16.76
CA THR A 41 2.82 0.76 -16.38
C THR A 41 2.69 2.20 -15.85
N VAL A 42 3.66 2.67 -15.05
CA VAL A 42 3.68 4.05 -14.54
C VAL A 42 3.88 5.05 -15.69
N ARG A 43 4.78 4.75 -16.62
CA ARG A 43 5.06 5.59 -17.79
C ARG A 43 3.87 5.65 -18.75
N GLU A 44 3.19 4.54 -19.00
CA GLU A 44 1.98 4.49 -19.80
C GLU A 44 0.88 5.38 -19.20
N ARG A 45 0.76 5.38 -17.87
CA ARG A 45 -0.27 6.14 -17.17
C ARG A 45 0.04 7.63 -17.06
N TYR A 46 1.27 7.99 -16.70
CA TYR A 46 1.63 9.36 -16.31
C TYR A 46 2.61 10.04 -17.29
N GLY A 47 3.09 9.32 -18.28
CA GLY A 47 4.14 9.79 -19.19
C GLY A 47 5.50 9.88 -18.51
N ALA A 48 6.39 10.65 -19.12
CA ALA A 48 7.73 10.89 -18.59
C ALA A 48 7.69 11.73 -17.30
N PRO A 49 8.56 11.42 -16.32
CA PRO A 49 8.65 12.21 -15.10
C PRO A 49 9.26 13.59 -15.37
N SER A 50 9.07 14.53 -14.44
CA SER A 50 9.82 15.80 -14.43
C SER A 50 11.30 15.58 -14.14
N ARG A 51 11.62 14.56 -13.33
CA ARG A 51 12.99 14.23 -12.91
C ARG A 51 13.15 12.74 -12.74
N GLU A 52 14.27 12.21 -13.20
CA GLU A 52 14.71 10.84 -12.91
C GLU A 52 16.04 10.92 -12.16
N THR A 53 16.18 10.14 -11.09
CA THR A 53 17.42 10.00 -10.33
C THR A 53 17.72 8.52 -10.13
N ARG A 54 18.96 8.13 -10.38
CA ARG A 54 19.46 6.78 -10.10
C ARG A 54 20.28 6.82 -8.84
N GLN A 55 20.01 5.91 -7.91
CA GLN A 55 20.63 5.92 -6.59
C GLN A 55 20.77 4.50 -6.06
N LYS A 56 21.67 4.32 -5.10
CA LYS A 56 21.86 3.03 -4.45
C LYS A 56 21.16 3.03 -3.10
N LEU A 57 20.19 2.14 -2.92
CA LEU A 57 19.48 1.94 -1.66
C LEU A 57 19.63 0.49 -1.24
N GLU A 58 19.98 0.24 0.03
CA GLU A 58 20.10 -1.11 0.60
C GLU A 58 21.06 -2.00 -0.22
N GLY A 59 22.06 -1.40 -0.88
CA GLY A 59 23.01 -2.11 -1.73
C GLY A 59 22.55 -2.39 -3.17
N TYR A 60 21.32 -2.01 -3.55
CA TYR A 60 20.76 -2.21 -4.88
C TYR A 60 20.61 -0.90 -5.66
N ASP A 61 20.76 -0.96 -6.98
CA ASP A 61 20.54 0.17 -7.88
C ASP A 61 19.05 0.42 -8.08
N THR A 62 18.57 1.56 -7.62
CA THR A 62 17.17 1.98 -7.65
C THR A 62 16.99 3.21 -8.53
N ILE A 63 15.75 3.44 -8.98
CA ILE A 63 15.37 4.60 -9.79
C ILE A 63 14.27 5.34 -9.04
N GLN A 64 14.41 6.66 -8.91
CA GLN A 64 13.37 7.54 -8.39
C GLN A 64 12.88 8.45 -9.52
N TRP A 65 11.56 8.49 -9.69
CA TRP A 65 10.87 9.40 -10.59
C TRP A 65 10.08 10.42 -9.78
N VAL A 66 10.20 11.69 -10.18
CA VAL A 66 9.43 12.79 -9.58
C VAL A 66 8.54 13.42 -10.64
N TYR A 67 7.26 13.51 -10.33
CA TYR A 67 6.23 14.21 -11.09
C TYR A 67 5.83 15.47 -10.33
N GLU A 68 6.21 16.63 -10.83
CA GLU A 68 5.96 17.93 -10.20
C GLU A 68 5.67 19.01 -11.25
N GLY A 69 5.11 20.14 -10.81
CA GLY A 69 4.72 21.23 -11.72
C GLY A 69 3.70 20.76 -12.76
N ALA A 70 3.97 21.01 -14.04
CA ALA A 70 3.07 20.63 -15.14
C ALA A 70 2.93 19.11 -15.35
N ARG A 71 3.81 18.30 -14.75
CA ARG A 71 3.71 16.83 -14.81
C ARG A 71 3.10 16.21 -13.55
N ALA A 72 2.83 17.01 -12.51
CA ALA A 72 2.15 16.50 -11.33
C ALA A 72 0.74 16.00 -11.73
N PRO A 73 0.29 14.85 -11.19
CA PRO A 73 -1.11 14.44 -11.35
C PRO A 73 -2.08 15.51 -10.83
N ALA A 74 -3.30 15.53 -11.38
CA ALA A 74 -4.32 16.47 -10.94
C ALA A 74 -4.55 16.38 -9.42
N GLY A 75 -4.64 17.52 -8.76
CA GLY A 75 -4.75 17.61 -7.30
C GLY A 75 -3.43 17.43 -6.54
N MET A 76 -2.35 16.99 -7.17
CA MET A 76 -1.06 16.82 -6.48
C MET A 76 -0.19 18.07 -6.60
N LYS A 77 0.59 18.34 -5.55
CA LYS A 77 1.79 19.19 -5.63
C LYS A 77 2.90 18.38 -6.28
N ARG A 78 3.06 17.13 -5.84
CA ARG A 78 4.13 16.22 -6.26
C ARG A 78 3.71 14.77 -6.10
N MET A 79 4.19 13.92 -6.99
CA MET A 79 4.17 12.47 -6.83
C MET A 79 5.59 11.95 -7.03
N ILE A 80 6.05 11.09 -6.12
CA ILE A 80 7.38 10.47 -6.18
C ILE A 80 7.17 8.97 -6.29
N VAL A 81 7.80 8.33 -7.26
CA VAL A 81 7.72 6.87 -7.47
C VAL A 81 9.12 6.30 -7.39
N GLU A 82 9.33 5.30 -6.55
CA GLU A 82 10.61 4.60 -6.44
C GLU A 82 10.48 3.19 -6.98
N PHE A 83 11.45 2.79 -7.79
CA PHE A 83 11.56 1.49 -8.40
C PHE A 83 12.78 0.74 -7.87
N GLY A 84 12.66 -0.58 -7.81
CA GLY A 84 13.71 -1.46 -7.32
C GLY A 84 13.32 -2.09 -6.00
N LEU A 85 12.74 -3.29 -6.07
CA LEU A 85 12.20 -4.01 -4.93
C LEU A 85 12.91 -5.35 -4.74
N LEU A 86 13.42 -5.61 -3.55
CA LEU A 86 13.87 -6.93 -3.15
C LEU A 86 12.66 -7.79 -2.77
N THR A 87 12.49 -8.92 -3.44
CA THR A 87 11.41 -9.89 -3.18
C THR A 87 11.99 -11.21 -2.67
N PRO A 88 11.18 -12.13 -2.13
CA PRO A 88 11.65 -13.49 -1.81
C PRO A 88 12.28 -14.22 -3.00
N GLY A 89 11.86 -13.87 -4.23
CA GLY A 89 12.42 -14.40 -5.47
C GLY A 89 13.59 -13.60 -6.05
N GLY A 90 14.21 -12.73 -5.26
CA GLY A 90 15.35 -11.89 -5.65
C GLY A 90 14.97 -10.44 -5.99
N TYR A 91 15.99 -9.67 -6.39
CA TYR A 91 15.84 -8.26 -6.71
C TYR A 91 15.12 -8.03 -8.04
N ARG A 92 14.15 -7.11 -8.04
CA ARG A 92 13.33 -6.74 -9.20
C ARG A 92 13.48 -5.24 -9.46
N PRO A 93 14.33 -4.82 -10.43
CA PRO A 93 14.65 -3.40 -10.65
C PRO A 93 13.47 -2.57 -11.16
N ASN A 94 12.52 -3.19 -11.85
CA ASN A 94 11.43 -2.48 -12.52
C ASN A 94 10.16 -2.34 -11.67
N LEU A 95 10.06 -3.03 -10.53
CA LEU A 95 8.87 -2.98 -9.68
C LEU A 95 8.87 -1.73 -8.82
N VAL A 96 7.71 -1.11 -8.67
CA VAL A 96 7.49 -0.03 -7.71
C VAL A 96 7.71 -0.56 -6.30
N ARG A 97 8.69 -0.01 -5.59
CA ARG A 97 8.94 -0.31 -4.17
C ARG A 97 8.06 0.55 -3.26
N THR A 98 7.91 1.82 -3.61
CA THR A 98 7.12 2.81 -2.88
C THR A 98 6.68 3.89 -3.84
N PHE A 99 5.59 4.57 -3.50
CA PHE A 99 5.33 5.88 -4.07
C PHE A 99 4.70 6.81 -3.03
N THR A 100 4.93 8.11 -3.19
CA THR A 100 4.44 9.14 -2.29
C THR A 100 3.59 10.13 -3.07
N LEU A 101 2.41 10.44 -2.54
CA LEU A 101 1.57 11.55 -3.00
C LEU A 101 1.66 12.70 -2.02
N GLU A 102 1.98 13.88 -2.53
CA GLU A 102 1.88 15.14 -1.79
C GLU A 102 0.73 15.94 -2.37
N PRO A 103 -0.47 15.86 -1.79
CA PRO A 103 -1.65 16.54 -2.33
C PRO A 103 -1.61 18.05 -2.10
N LYS A 104 -2.37 18.79 -2.91
CA LYS A 104 -2.80 20.15 -2.58
C LYS A 104 -3.80 20.09 -1.41
N PRO A 105 -3.91 21.16 -0.60
CA PRO A 105 -4.90 21.21 0.47
C PRO A 105 -6.30 20.86 -0.03
N ARG A 106 -7.10 20.19 0.80
CA ARG A 106 -8.49 19.75 0.54
C ARG A 106 -8.68 18.70 -0.54
N ILE A 107 -7.61 18.13 -1.10
CA ILE A 107 -7.72 17.00 -2.03
C ILE A 107 -7.97 15.70 -1.26
N PHE A 108 -7.28 15.53 -0.13
CA PHE A 108 -7.51 14.44 0.80
C PHE A 108 -7.62 15.02 2.21
N ASP A 109 -8.82 15.38 2.61
CA ASP A 109 -9.12 15.65 4.01
C ASP A 109 -9.30 14.34 4.79
N TYR A 110 -9.44 14.45 6.10
CA TYR A 110 -9.73 13.31 6.98
C TYR A 110 -10.92 12.46 6.48
N VAL A 111 -12.00 13.08 6.02
CA VAL A 111 -13.21 12.38 5.57
C VAL A 111 -12.93 11.58 4.30
N ALA A 112 -12.22 12.16 3.34
CA ALA A 112 -11.82 11.52 2.09
C ALA A 112 -10.89 10.33 2.36
N VAL A 113 -9.94 10.47 3.29
CA VAL A 113 -9.05 9.36 3.67
C VAL A 113 -9.85 8.21 4.27
N MET A 114 -10.72 8.49 5.24
CA MET A 114 -11.53 7.45 5.89
C MET A 114 -12.50 6.80 4.90
N SER A 115 -13.05 7.56 3.96
CA SER A 115 -13.96 7.04 2.93
C SER A 115 -13.23 6.19 1.89
N GLY A 116 -11.99 6.55 1.55
CA GLY A 116 -11.18 5.85 0.54
C GLY A 116 -10.53 4.57 1.05
N TRP A 117 -9.94 4.61 2.25
CA TRP A 117 -9.13 3.50 2.78
C TRP A 117 -9.70 2.86 4.05
N GLY A 118 -10.76 3.42 4.62
CA GLY A 118 -11.44 2.89 5.80
C GLY A 118 -10.82 3.37 7.11
N ILE A 119 -11.09 2.60 8.18
CA ILE A 119 -10.52 2.85 9.50
C ILE A 119 -9.03 2.41 9.48
N PRO A 120 -8.09 3.23 9.96
CA PRO A 120 -6.69 2.84 10.02
C PRO A 120 -6.47 1.73 11.05
N ASP A 121 -5.51 0.85 10.75
CA ASP A 121 -5.08 -0.22 11.64
C ASP A 121 -4.32 0.33 12.86
N GLY A 122 -3.71 1.51 12.72
CA GLY A 122 -3.03 2.20 13.81
C GLY A 122 -2.98 3.71 13.63
N VAL A 123 -2.85 4.43 14.75
CA VAL A 123 -2.66 5.88 14.77
C VAL A 123 -1.42 6.20 15.60
N ALA A 124 -0.57 7.07 15.06
CA ALA A 124 0.63 7.55 15.74
C ALA A 124 0.73 9.07 15.60
N GLU A 125 1.66 9.65 16.36
CA GLU A 125 2.12 11.03 16.17
C GLU A 125 3.57 11.04 15.70
N SER A 126 3.88 11.92 14.75
CA SER A 126 5.24 12.14 14.24
C SER A 126 5.43 13.63 14.01
N GLU A 127 6.43 14.24 14.65
CA GLU A 127 6.74 15.68 14.50
C GLU A 127 5.51 16.59 14.74
N GLY A 128 4.66 16.23 15.70
CA GLY A 128 3.43 16.98 16.02
C GLY A 128 2.32 16.81 14.98
N ARG A 129 2.37 15.77 14.15
CA ARG A 129 1.35 15.44 13.15
C ARG A 129 0.75 14.08 13.43
N LYS A 130 -0.55 13.96 13.19
CA LYS A 130 -1.26 12.68 13.20
C LYS A 130 -0.85 11.85 11.99
N VAL A 131 -0.55 10.58 12.21
CA VAL A 131 -0.20 9.61 11.17
C VAL A 131 -1.12 8.40 11.27
N TYR A 132 -1.79 8.07 10.18
CA TYR A 132 -2.58 6.86 10.05
C TYR A 132 -1.77 5.76 9.37
N PHE A 133 -1.78 4.58 9.96
CA PHE A 133 -1.15 3.38 9.46
C PHE A 133 -2.20 2.40 8.96
N TYR A 134 -1.98 1.88 7.77
CA TYR A 134 -2.74 0.77 7.22
C TYR A 134 -1.77 -0.37 6.85
N GLN A 135 -2.01 -1.57 7.36
CA GLN A 135 -1.21 -2.78 7.12
C GLN A 135 -1.10 -3.14 5.64
N ARG A 136 -2.09 -2.73 4.85
CA ARG A 136 -2.04 -2.80 3.37
C ARG A 136 -0.95 -1.92 2.74
N GLY A 137 -0.05 -1.32 3.52
CA GLY A 137 1.08 -0.56 3.01
C GLY A 137 0.71 0.89 2.67
N LEU A 138 -0.08 1.54 3.52
CA LEU A 138 -0.35 2.97 3.42
C LEU A 138 -0.05 3.69 4.73
N LEU A 139 0.73 4.77 4.63
CA LEU A 139 0.89 5.77 5.68
C LEU A 139 0.27 7.08 5.23
N VAL A 140 -0.55 7.70 6.06
CA VAL A 140 -1.16 9.01 5.79
C VAL A 140 -0.74 9.99 6.86
N TYR A 141 0.05 10.99 6.46
CA TYR A 141 0.48 12.08 7.32
C TYR A 141 -0.46 13.25 7.13
N PHE A 142 -1.11 13.66 8.22
CA PHE A 142 -1.92 14.88 8.24
C PHE A 142 -1.03 16.09 8.53
N ASP A 143 -1.54 17.28 8.26
CA ASP A 143 -0.98 18.52 8.79
C ASP A 143 -1.13 18.59 10.32
N GLN A 144 -0.68 19.70 10.90
CA GLN A 144 -0.70 19.90 12.36
C GLN A 144 -2.12 20.13 12.90
N SER A 145 -3.07 20.61 12.10
CA SER A 145 -4.48 20.67 12.55
C SER A 145 -5.15 19.31 12.49
N GLY A 146 -4.63 18.41 11.65
CA GLY A 146 -5.15 17.06 11.48
C GLY A 146 -6.28 16.95 10.46
N ASP A 147 -6.49 18.02 9.67
CA ASP A 147 -7.62 18.16 8.75
C ASP A 147 -7.25 17.69 7.34
N ASP A 148 -6.11 18.18 6.84
CA ASP A 148 -5.64 17.90 5.48
C ASP A 148 -4.45 16.94 5.49
N THR A 149 -4.41 16.05 4.50
CA THR A 149 -3.26 15.21 4.25
C THR A 149 -2.13 16.04 3.61
N VAL A 150 -0.91 15.83 4.07
CA VAL A 150 0.29 16.47 3.50
C VAL A 150 1.20 15.48 2.79
N SER A 151 1.11 14.19 3.13
CA SER A 151 1.84 13.11 2.47
C SER A 151 1.11 11.79 2.63
N MET A 152 1.03 11.00 1.56
CA MET A 152 0.55 9.63 1.56
C MET A 152 1.64 8.73 0.99
N VAL A 153 2.16 7.80 1.78
CA VAL A 153 3.22 6.89 1.36
C VAL A 153 2.64 5.50 1.18
N PHE A 154 2.77 4.97 -0.02
CA PHE A 154 2.30 3.66 -0.41
C PHE A 154 3.49 2.72 -0.58
N SER A 155 3.36 1.50 -0.07
CA SER A 155 4.35 0.43 -0.14
C SER A 155 3.64 -0.93 -0.27
N PRO A 156 4.36 -2.03 -0.54
CA PRO A 156 3.78 -3.36 -0.37
C PRO A 156 3.24 -3.53 1.05
N PRO A 157 2.29 -4.45 1.30
CA PRO A 157 1.74 -4.68 2.62
C PRO A 157 2.85 -4.84 3.65
N GLN A 158 2.73 -4.11 4.75
CA GLN A 158 3.67 -4.15 5.85
C GLN A 158 3.04 -4.90 7.02
N PRO A 159 3.77 -5.79 7.69
CA PRO A 159 3.29 -6.39 8.92
C PRO A 159 3.03 -5.30 9.96
N GLU A 160 2.14 -5.61 10.90
CA GLU A 160 1.80 -4.72 12.01
C GLU A 160 3.07 -4.30 12.77
N PRO A 161 3.27 -3.00 13.06
CA PRO A 161 4.35 -2.58 13.94
C PRO A 161 4.20 -3.32 15.27
N ALA A 162 5.26 -3.96 15.74
CA ALA A 162 5.21 -4.69 17.01
C ALA A 162 4.69 -3.75 18.11
N ALA A 163 3.65 -4.17 18.82
CA ALA A 163 3.15 -3.46 19.98
C ALA A 163 4.32 -3.24 20.95
N LYS A 164 4.63 -1.98 21.23
CA LYS A 164 5.62 -1.60 22.24
C LYS A 164 5.04 -1.73 23.63
#